data_AF-A0A919I4Q9-F1
#
_entry.id   AF-A0A919I4Q9-F1
#
_cell.length_a   1.000
_cell.length_b   1.000
_cell.length_c   1.000
_cell.angle_alpha   90.00
_cell.angle_beta   90.00
_cell.angle_gamma   90.00
#
_symmetry.space_group_name_H-M   'P 1'
#
loop_
_entity.id
_entity.type
_entity.pdbx_description
1 polymer ?
#
loop_
_entity_poly.entity_id
_entity_poly.type
_entity_poly.pdbx_seq_one_letter_code
_entity_poly.pdbx_strand_id
1 'polypeptide(L)'
;MSTLFENKYYNTYYYSNIVSNILSQDIELLGFISNFFADEETIYYLAKPFEKESAFHVFIKHIIIEFLENDMSEHDEKIFKYYEAGKSPLKPLYAESALKEYGLDDYNFEEFIDEKKQIDYQDVEAYHDELRLTGKIEDLCDQITKEVFYIMFNNREVLLNFNYMVAQHMNVTTNEIENDDIKRLFNKNGLLKSENSRMVQKSRSFQR
;
A
#
# COMPACT_ATOMS: atom_id res chain seq x y z
N MET A 1 -7.75 34.75 -4.55
CA MET A 1 -8.69 33.78 -3.98
C MET A 1 -7.96 32.45 -3.95
N SER A 2 -7.61 31.98 -2.75
CA SER A 2 -6.94 30.70 -2.55
C SER A 2 -7.96 29.60 -2.77
N THR A 3 -7.88 28.87 -3.88
CA THR A 3 -8.55 27.59 -4.03
C THR A 3 -7.94 26.65 -2.99
N LEU A 4 -8.60 26.51 -1.83
CA LEU A 4 -8.38 25.38 -0.96
C LEU A 4 -8.63 24.13 -1.82
N PHE A 5 -7.61 23.29 -1.94
CA PHE A 5 -7.75 21.96 -2.50
C PHE A 5 -8.77 21.20 -1.64
N GLU A 6 -10.04 21.16 -2.06
CA GLU A 6 -11.00 20.17 -1.59
C GLU A 6 -10.59 18.84 -2.23
N ASN A 7 -9.54 18.20 -1.68
CA ASN A 7 -9.28 16.80 -1.99
C ASN A 7 -10.48 16.01 -1.45
N LYS A 8 -11.22 15.38 -2.35
CA LYS A 8 -12.21 14.38 -1.97
C LYS A 8 -11.45 13.14 -1.51
N TYR A 9 -11.33 12.98 -0.20
CA TYR A 9 -10.73 11.81 0.43
C TYR A 9 -11.60 10.56 0.14
N TYR A 10 -11.38 9.89 -0.98
CA TYR A 10 -12.01 8.60 -1.25
C TYR A 10 -11.30 7.53 -0.44
N ASN A 11 -11.98 6.96 0.55
CA ASN A 11 -11.50 5.92 1.45
C ASN A 11 -10.21 6.23 2.24
N THR A 12 -9.67 7.45 2.19
CA THR A 12 -8.45 7.83 2.91
C THR A 12 -8.58 7.63 4.42
N TYR A 13 -9.72 8.02 5.02
CA TYR A 13 -9.97 7.78 6.44
C TYR A 13 -10.21 6.29 6.75
N TYR A 14 -10.79 5.54 5.80
CA TYR A 14 -10.96 4.10 5.93
C TYR A 14 -9.60 3.40 6.01
N TYR A 15 -8.70 3.66 5.06
CA TYR A 15 -7.34 3.12 5.08
C TYR A 15 -6.52 3.63 6.26
N SER A 16 -6.68 4.91 6.66
CA SER A 16 -6.01 5.44 7.86
C SER A 16 -6.41 4.67 9.12
N ASN A 17 -7.70 4.33 9.25
CA ASN A 17 -8.20 3.53 10.37
C ASN A 17 -7.65 2.09 10.32
N ILE A 18 -7.63 1.45 9.15
CA ILE A 18 -7.04 0.12 8.98
C ILE A 18 -5.59 0.11 9.44
N VAL A 19 -4.76 1.03 8.92
CA VAL A 19 -3.35 1.14 9.30
C VAL A 19 -3.21 1.39 10.82
N SER A 20 -4.06 2.25 11.40
CA SER A 20 -4.05 2.50 12.85
C SER A 20 -4.38 1.25 13.66
N ASN A 21 -5.35 0.44 13.22
CA ASN A 21 -5.76 -0.79 13.89
C ASN A 21 -4.66 -1.86 13.82
N ILE A 22 -4.03 -2.04 12.65
CA ILE A 22 -2.89 -2.94 12.47
C ILE A 22 -1.77 -2.57 13.43
N LEU A 23 -1.41 -1.28 13.48
CA LEU A 23 -0.33 -0.79 14.36
C LEU A 23 -0.68 -0.83 15.84
N SER A 24 -1.97 -0.86 16.18
CA SER A 24 -2.45 -1.04 17.56
C SER A 24 -2.49 -2.51 17.98
N GLN A 25 -2.01 -3.44 17.13
CA GLN A 25 -1.95 -4.89 17.35
C GLN A 25 -3.33 -5.54 17.53
N ASP A 26 -4.31 -5.10 16.73
CA ASP A 26 -5.54 -5.87 16.59
C ASP A 26 -5.21 -7.28 16.06
N ILE A 27 -5.58 -8.31 16.82
CA ILE A 27 -5.15 -9.70 16.61
C ILE A 27 -5.62 -10.21 15.24
N GLU A 28 -6.79 -9.76 14.79
CA GLU A 28 -7.38 -10.16 13.50
C GLU A 28 -6.54 -9.70 12.30
N LEU A 29 -5.68 -8.68 12.48
CA LEU A 29 -4.91 -8.06 11.41
C LEU A 29 -3.40 -8.37 11.48
N LEU A 30 -2.96 -9.24 12.40
CA LEU A 30 -1.55 -9.63 12.53
C LEU A 30 -1.01 -10.36 11.29
N GLY A 31 -1.87 -11.04 10.52
CA GLY A 31 -1.48 -11.72 9.29
C GLY A 31 -0.85 -10.77 8.26
N PHE A 32 -1.37 -9.55 8.13
CA PHE A 32 -0.87 -8.54 7.20
C PHE A 32 0.54 -8.05 7.58
N ILE A 33 0.84 -7.98 8.87
CA ILE A 33 2.20 -7.66 9.33
C ILE A 33 3.15 -8.78 8.91
N SER A 34 2.75 -10.04 9.07
CA SER A 34 3.58 -11.17 8.64
C SER A 34 3.82 -11.17 7.13
N ASN A 35 2.81 -10.87 6.32
CA ASN A 35 2.94 -10.77 4.87
C ASN A 35 3.93 -9.69 4.46
N PHE A 36 3.82 -8.49 5.06
CA PHE A 36 4.72 -7.37 4.79
C PHE A 36 6.19 -7.72 5.03
N PHE A 37 6.50 -8.45 6.10
CA PHE A 37 7.87 -8.85 6.42
C PHE A 37 8.30 -10.19 5.81
N ALA A 38 7.42 -10.89 5.09
CA ALA A 38 7.77 -12.15 4.40
C ALA A 38 8.52 -11.91 3.09
N ASP A 39 8.40 -10.71 2.52
CA ASP A 39 9.06 -10.33 1.28
C ASP A 39 10.51 -9.82 1.53
N GLU A 40 11.50 -10.52 0.96
CA GLU A 40 12.90 -10.13 1.04
C GLU A 40 13.17 -8.77 0.40
N GLU A 41 12.42 -8.37 -0.64
CA GLU A 41 12.57 -7.05 -1.27
C GLU A 41 12.13 -5.94 -0.31
N THR A 42 11.02 -6.15 0.40
CA THR A 42 10.57 -5.25 1.46
C THR A 42 11.63 -5.13 2.56
N ILE A 43 12.19 -6.25 3.04
CA ILE A 43 13.27 -6.23 4.04
C ILE A 43 14.49 -5.45 3.53
N TYR A 44 14.87 -5.69 2.28
CA TYR A 44 15.97 -4.97 1.64
C TYR A 44 15.72 -3.47 1.60
N TYR A 45 14.51 -3.05 1.20
CA TYR A 45 14.11 -1.64 1.15
C TYR A 45 14.18 -1.01 2.54
N LEU A 46 13.67 -1.68 3.57
CA LEU A 46 13.69 -1.21 4.95
C LEU A 46 15.13 -1.11 5.52
N ALA A 47 16.03 -1.97 5.06
CA ALA A 47 17.43 -1.99 5.49
C ALA A 47 18.30 -0.98 4.75
N LYS A 48 17.94 -0.63 3.52
CA LYS A 48 18.77 0.21 2.65
C LYS A 48 18.69 1.69 3.05
N PRO A 49 19.82 2.39 3.15
CA PRO A 49 19.82 3.79 3.56
C PRO A 49 19.45 4.73 2.40
N PHE A 50 18.80 5.85 2.73
CA PHE A 50 18.48 6.98 1.83
C PHE A 50 17.52 6.66 0.68
N GLU A 51 16.57 5.77 0.90
CA GLU A 51 15.48 5.55 -0.06
C GLU A 51 14.60 6.80 -0.23
N LYS A 52 14.02 6.90 -1.43
CA LYS A 52 13.19 8.06 -1.83
C LYS A 52 11.93 8.16 -0.99
N GLU A 53 11.33 7.03 -0.64
CA GLU A 53 10.14 6.96 0.21
C GLU A 53 10.53 6.45 1.58
N SER A 54 9.78 6.88 2.61
CA SER A 54 10.04 6.36 3.95
C SER A 54 9.51 4.93 4.07
N ALA A 55 10.10 4.14 4.96
CA ALA A 55 9.58 2.82 5.35
C ALA A 55 8.07 2.85 5.67
N PHE A 56 7.58 3.95 6.25
CA PHE A 56 6.17 4.12 6.57
C PHE A 56 5.29 4.33 5.33
N HIS A 57 5.79 4.99 4.28
CA HIS A 57 5.07 5.06 3.00
C HIS A 57 4.92 3.68 2.37
N VAL A 58 6.01 2.90 2.35
CA VAL A 58 6.00 1.54 1.78
C VAL A 58 5.02 0.64 2.54
N PHE A 59 5.02 0.73 3.87
CA PHE A 59 4.05 0.02 4.70
C PHE A 59 2.60 0.42 4.41
N ILE A 60 2.30 1.73 4.37
CA ILE A 60 0.95 2.22 4.04
C ILE A 60 0.51 1.72 2.66
N LYS A 61 1.40 1.81 1.65
CA LYS A 61 1.11 1.38 0.29
C LYS A 61 0.78 -0.11 0.23
N HIS A 62 1.57 -0.94 0.92
CA HIS A 62 1.31 -2.38 1.01
C HIS A 62 -0.10 -2.68 1.58
N ILE A 63 -0.46 -2.05 2.69
CA ILE A 63 -1.79 -2.22 3.30
C ILE A 63 -2.90 -1.75 2.37
N ILE A 64 -2.71 -0.61 1.68
CA ILE A 64 -3.71 -0.10 0.73
C ILE A 64 -3.90 -1.10 -0.41
N ILE A 65 -2.82 -1.63 -0.99
CA ILE A 65 -2.90 -2.62 -2.08
C ILE A 65 -3.68 -3.85 -1.61
N GLU A 66 -3.28 -4.48 -0.49
CA GLU A 66 -3.93 -5.70 -0.02
C GLU A 66 -5.43 -5.49 0.26
N PHE A 67 -5.82 -4.39 0.89
CA PHE A 67 -7.22 -4.11 1.18
C PHE A 67 -8.00 -3.67 -0.05
N LEU A 68 -7.40 -2.88 -0.95
CA LEU A 68 -8.05 -2.47 -2.19
C LEU A 68 -8.37 -3.68 -3.07
N GLU A 69 -7.45 -4.62 -3.20
CA GLU A 69 -7.66 -5.83 -4.01
C GLU A 69 -8.78 -6.71 -3.43
N ASN A 70 -8.81 -6.88 -2.11
CA ASN A 70 -9.89 -7.60 -1.45
C ASN A 70 -11.23 -6.88 -1.62
N ASP A 71 -11.28 -5.56 -1.39
CA ASP A 71 -12.47 -4.75 -1.56
C ASP A 71 -13.00 -4.83 -3.01
N MET A 72 -12.11 -4.77 -4.01
CA MET A 72 -12.44 -4.90 -5.42
C MET A 72 -13.10 -6.26 -5.71
N SER A 73 -12.45 -7.35 -5.30
CA SER A 73 -12.94 -8.70 -5.55
C SER A 73 -14.30 -8.95 -4.88
N GLU A 74 -14.43 -8.64 -3.59
CA GLU A 74 -15.68 -8.86 -2.85
C GLU A 74 -16.84 -8.01 -3.39
N HIS A 75 -16.58 -6.73 -3.68
CA HIS A 75 -17.58 -5.82 -4.20
C HIS A 75 -18.05 -6.22 -5.59
N ASP A 76 -17.11 -6.52 -6.48
CA ASP A 76 -17.41 -6.77 -7.89
C ASP A 76 -18.03 -8.16 -8.08
N GLU A 77 -17.61 -9.18 -7.31
CA GLU A 77 -18.30 -10.48 -7.29
C GLU A 77 -19.76 -10.32 -6.86
N LYS A 78 -20.01 -9.51 -5.83
CA LYS A 78 -21.37 -9.25 -5.35
C LYS A 78 -22.19 -8.54 -6.42
N ILE A 79 -21.67 -7.47 -7.03
CA ILE A 79 -22.36 -6.75 -8.10
C ILE A 79 -22.64 -7.67 -9.29
N PHE A 80 -21.66 -8.49 -9.68
CA PHE A 80 -21.81 -9.41 -10.79
C PHE A 80 -22.91 -10.44 -10.54
N LYS A 81 -23.02 -11.00 -9.32
CA LYS A 81 -24.14 -11.87 -8.91
C LYS A 81 -25.52 -11.21 -9.06
N TYR A 82 -25.63 -9.90 -8.81
CA TYR A 82 -26.89 -9.17 -9.04
C TYR A 82 -27.18 -8.97 -10.53
N TYR A 83 -26.14 -8.72 -11.34
CA TYR A 83 -26.24 -8.61 -12.78
C TYR A 83 -26.66 -9.94 -13.43
N GLU A 84 -25.99 -11.05 -13.10
CA GLU A 84 -26.28 -12.39 -13.63
C GLU A 84 -27.71 -12.84 -13.30
N ALA A 85 -28.19 -12.50 -12.10
CA ALA A 85 -29.57 -12.78 -11.68
C ALA A 85 -30.63 -11.90 -12.39
N GLY A 86 -30.23 -11.01 -13.31
CA GLY A 86 -31.10 -10.08 -14.02
C GLY A 86 -31.74 -9.03 -13.11
N LYS A 87 -31.20 -8.80 -11.91
CA LYS A 87 -31.78 -7.90 -10.90
C LYS A 87 -31.42 -6.44 -11.15
N SER A 88 -30.33 -6.17 -11.88
CA SER A 88 -29.81 -4.84 -12.17
C SER A 88 -28.94 -4.90 -13.43
N PRO A 89 -28.82 -3.80 -14.21
CA PRO A 89 -27.69 -3.67 -15.13
C PRO A 89 -26.38 -3.76 -14.34
N LEU A 90 -25.29 -4.13 -15.04
CA LEU A 90 -23.95 -4.11 -14.46
C LEU A 90 -23.64 -2.67 -14.04
N LYS A 91 -23.33 -2.49 -12.75
CA LYS A 91 -22.93 -1.20 -12.19
C LYS A 91 -21.43 -1.01 -12.40
N PRO A 92 -20.92 0.24 -12.33
CA PRO A 92 -19.49 0.48 -12.35
C PRO A 92 -18.79 -0.37 -11.30
N LEU A 93 -17.66 -0.95 -11.71
CA LEU A 93 -16.81 -1.76 -10.85
C LEU A 93 -16.15 -0.88 -9.78
N TYR A 94 -15.65 -1.51 -8.72
CA TYR A 94 -15.09 -0.81 -7.57
C TYR A 94 -13.94 0.12 -7.97
N ALA A 95 -12.97 -0.42 -8.74
CA ALA A 95 -11.81 0.32 -9.19
C ALA A 95 -12.17 1.50 -10.09
N GLU A 96 -13.18 1.37 -10.97
CA GLU A 96 -13.62 2.47 -11.83
C GLU A 96 -14.18 3.65 -11.02
N SER A 97 -14.94 3.32 -9.97
CA SER A 97 -15.47 4.34 -9.05
C SER A 97 -14.35 5.08 -8.33
N ALA A 98 -13.32 4.36 -7.90
CA ALA A 98 -12.15 4.95 -7.24
C ALA A 98 -11.30 5.78 -8.22
N LEU A 99 -10.94 5.23 -9.37
CA LEU A 99 -10.15 5.89 -10.42
C LEU A 99 -10.80 7.21 -10.84
N LYS A 100 -12.13 7.23 -11.00
CA LYS A 100 -12.88 8.45 -11.33
C LYS A 100 -12.78 9.54 -10.28
N GLU A 101 -12.81 9.22 -8.99
CA GLU A 101 -12.65 10.23 -7.94
C GLU A 101 -11.25 10.85 -7.93
N TYR A 102 -10.23 10.11 -8.38
CA TYR A 102 -8.85 10.59 -8.53
C TYR A 102 -8.53 11.16 -9.94
N GLY A 103 -9.49 11.17 -10.86
CA GLY A 103 -9.30 11.66 -12.24
C GLY A 103 -8.38 10.77 -13.09
N LEU A 104 -8.40 9.46 -12.82
CA LEU A 104 -7.64 8.40 -13.51
C LEU A 104 -8.57 7.49 -14.35
N ASP A 105 -9.72 8.02 -14.80
CA ASP A 105 -10.81 7.31 -15.49
C ASP A 105 -10.73 7.35 -17.02
N ASP A 106 -9.52 7.38 -17.57
CA ASP A 106 -9.22 7.33 -19.01
C ASP A 106 -9.40 5.93 -19.63
N TYR A 107 -9.82 4.95 -18.84
CA TYR A 107 -10.11 3.58 -19.26
C TYR A 107 -11.18 2.96 -18.36
N ASN A 108 -12.13 2.25 -18.96
CA ASN A 108 -13.26 1.65 -18.25
C ASN A 108 -13.56 0.23 -18.75
N PHE A 109 -14.41 -0.48 -18.01
CA PHE A 109 -14.75 -1.87 -18.29
C PHE A 109 -15.52 -2.04 -19.60
N GLU A 110 -16.36 -1.07 -19.98
CA GLU A 110 -17.10 -1.12 -21.24
C GLU A 110 -16.17 -1.04 -22.45
N GLU A 111 -15.08 -0.27 -22.35
CA GLU A 111 -14.03 -0.21 -23.37
C GLU A 111 -13.19 -1.49 -23.41
N PHE A 112 -12.89 -2.10 -22.25
CA PHE A 112 -12.14 -3.35 -22.18
C PHE A 112 -12.85 -4.52 -22.86
N ILE A 113 -14.18 -4.60 -22.72
CA ILE A 113 -14.95 -5.75 -23.20
C ILE A 113 -15.21 -5.73 -24.71
N ASP A 114 -14.90 -4.62 -25.40
CA ASP A 114 -14.96 -4.46 -26.87
C ASP A 114 -16.19 -5.12 -27.54
N GLU A 115 -17.39 -4.68 -27.15
CA GLU A 115 -18.69 -5.16 -27.67
C GLU A 115 -19.03 -6.66 -27.41
N LYS A 116 -18.32 -7.36 -26.52
CA LYS A 116 -18.69 -8.73 -26.14
C LYS A 116 -20.13 -8.76 -25.61
N LYS A 117 -20.97 -9.58 -26.26
CA LYS A 117 -22.42 -9.67 -25.94
C LYS A 117 -22.72 -10.40 -24.64
N GLN A 118 -21.84 -11.30 -24.21
CA GLN A 118 -22.01 -12.09 -23.00
C GLN A 118 -20.78 -11.89 -22.13
N ILE A 119 -21.01 -11.26 -20.99
CA ILE A 119 -20.02 -10.96 -19.97
C ILE A 119 -20.16 -12.05 -18.89
N ASP A 120 -19.05 -12.69 -18.55
CA ASP A 120 -18.93 -13.59 -17.42
C ASP A 120 -18.03 -12.97 -16.34
N TYR A 121 -17.90 -13.63 -15.18
CA TYR A 121 -17.08 -13.08 -14.09
C TYR A 121 -15.57 -13.11 -14.41
N GLN A 122 -15.13 -13.99 -15.31
CA GLN A 122 -13.71 -14.04 -15.72
C GLN A 122 -13.32 -12.78 -16.49
N ASP A 123 -14.27 -12.16 -17.19
CA ASP A 123 -14.04 -10.85 -17.81
C ASP A 123 -13.78 -9.76 -16.76
N VAL A 124 -14.47 -9.80 -15.62
CA VAL A 124 -14.25 -8.86 -14.51
C VAL A 124 -12.86 -9.07 -13.90
N GLU A 125 -12.48 -10.33 -13.65
CA GLU A 125 -11.14 -10.67 -13.15
C GLU A 125 -10.05 -10.27 -14.15
N ALA A 126 -10.25 -10.51 -15.45
CA ALA A 126 -9.31 -10.12 -16.49
C ALA A 126 -9.17 -8.59 -16.58
N TYR A 127 -10.23 -7.84 -16.32
CA TYR A 127 -10.15 -6.39 -16.24
C TYR A 127 -9.35 -5.91 -15.02
N HIS A 128 -9.53 -6.54 -13.86
CA HIS A 128 -8.69 -6.24 -12.68
C HIS A 128 -7.21 -6.47 -12.98
N ASP A 129 -6.89 -7.57 -13.67
CA ASP A 129 -5.52 -7.84 -14.11
C ASP A 129 -5.00 -6.81 -15.12
N GLU A 130 -5.83 -6.38 -16.07
CA GLU A 130 -5.46 -5.30 -17.01
C GLU A 130 -5.17 -3.98 -16.27
N LEU A 131 -5.98 -3.61 -15.27
CA LEU A 131 -5.73 -2.41 -14.46
C LEU A 131 -4.41 -2.47 -13.70
N ARG A 132 -3.97 -3.67 -13.26
CA ARG A 132 -2.64 -3.88 -12.67
C ARG A 132 -1.55 -3.78 -13.73
N LEU A 133 -1.70 -4.48 -14.85
CA LEU A 133 -0.69 -4.49 -15.92
C LEU A 133 -0.42 -3.11 -16.50
N THR A 134 -1.45 -2.27 -16.56
CA THR A 134 -1.35 -0.88 -17.04
C THR A 134 -0.80 0.10 -16.00
N GLY A 135 -0.64 -0.31 -14.73
CA GLY A 135 -0.15 0.54 -13.66
C GLY A 135 -1.22 1.41 -12.99
N LYS A 136 -2.49 1.26 -13.36
CA LYS A 136 -3.57 2.14 -12.87
C LYS A 136 -3.89 1.92 -11.40
N ILE A 137 -3.83 0.66 -10.95
CA ILE A 137 -4.00 0.33 -9.54
C ILE A 137 -2.85 0.90 -8.72
N GLU A 138 -1.63 0.82 -9.23
CA GLU A 138 -0.43 1.37 -8.59
C GLU A 138 -0.51 2.89 -8.46
N ASP A 139 -0.91 3.59 -9.53
CA ASP A 139 -1.09 5.04 -9.52
C ASP A 139 -2.18 5.49 -8.53
N LEU A 140 -3.30 4.75 -8.47
CA LEU A 140 -4.37 4.96 -7.51
C LEU A 140 -3.86 4.78 -6.07
N CYS A 141 -3.19 3.66 -5.80
CA CYS A 141 -2.58 3.36 -4.50
C CYS A 141 -1.56 4.42 -4.10
N ASP A 142 -0.77 4.96 -5.03
CA ASP A 142 0.20 6.02 -4.78
C ASP A 142 -0.45 7.33 -4.34
N GLN A 143 -1.60 7.69 -4.92
CA GLN A 143 -2.36 8.88 -4.49
C GLN A 143 -2.93 8.67 -3.08
N ILE A 144 -3.62 7.55 -2.85
CA ILE A 144 -4.20 7.22 -1.54
C ILE A 144 -3.09 7.17 -0.47
N THR A 145 -1.94 6.56 -0.78
CA THR A 145 -0.79 6.47 0.13
C THR A 145 -0.30 7.83 0.58
N LYS A 146 -0.18 8.81 -0.34
CA LYS A 146 0.28 10.16 0.01
C LYS A 146 -0.70 10.84 0.97
N GLU A 147 -2.00 10.67 0.76
CA GLU A 147 -3.02 11.25 1.61
C GLU A 147 -3.07 10.59 3.00
N VAL A 148 -3.07 9.26 3.05
CA VAL A 148 -3.02 8.50 4.30
C VAL A 148 -1.75 8.84 5.08
N PHE A 149 -0.60 8.86 4.40
CA PHE A 149 0.66 9.26 5.02
C PHE A 149 0.57 10.67 5.60
N TYR A 150 0.02 11.64 4.88
CA TYR A 150 -0.12 13.01 5.37
C TYR A 150 -0.97 13.09 6.66
N ILE A 151 -2.07 12.33 6.72
CA ILE A 151 -2.92 12.25 7.92
C ILE A 151 -2.16 11.60 9.09
N MET A 152 -1.50 10.46 8.83
CA MET A 152 -0.92 9.63 9.88
C MET A 152 0.44 10.11 10.36
N PHE A 153 1.24 10.77 9.52
CA PHE A 153 2.60 11.21 9.85
C PHE A 153 2.63 12.20 11.03
N ASN A 154 1.55 12.94 11.26
CA ASN A 154 1.43 13.84 12.40
C ASN A 154 1.11 13.12 13.72
N ASN A 155 0.70 11.85 13.67
CA ASN A 155 0.40 11.06 14.84
C ASN A 155 1.66 10.34 15.36
N ARG A 156 2.21 10.86 16.46
CA ARG A 156 3.44 10.34 17.06
C ARG A 156 3.29 8.92 17.62
N GLU A 157 2.10 8.58 18.11
CA GLU A 157 1.82 7.25 18.65
C GLU A 157 1.83 6.20 17.54
N VAL A 158 1.18 6.49 16.42
CA VAL A 158 1.22 5.66 15.20
C VAL A 158 2.66 5.43 14.74
N LEU A 159 3.48 6.48 14.65
CA LEU A 159 4.88 6.34 14.25
C LEU A 159 5.71 5.55 15.25
N LEU A 160 5.43 5.68 16.55
CA LEU A 160 6.10 4.90 17.59
C LEU A 160 5.76 3.41 17.45
N ASN A 161 4.48 3.08 17.27
CA ASN A 161 4.01 1.72 17.10
C ASN A 161 4.57 1.08 15.83
N PHE A 162 4.62 1.81 14.72
CA PHE A 162 5.26 1.36 13.49
C PHE A 162 6.74 1.04 13.69
N ASN A 163 7.50 1.96 14.31
CA ASN A 163 8.92 1.73 14.57
C ASN A 163 9.15 0.53 15.49
N TYR A 164 8.30 0.35 16.50
CA TYR A 164 8.37 -0.81 17.38
C TYR A 164 8.12 -2.12 16.62
N MET A 165 7.06 -2.17 15.80
CA MET A 165 6.74 -3.31 14.94
C MET A 165 7.91 -3.67 14.00
N VAL A 166 8.45 -2.70 13.27
CA VAL A 166 9.61 -2.92 12.39
C VAL A 166 10.81 -3.46 13.17
N ALA A 167 11.13 -2.87 14.32
CA ALA A 167 12.24 -3.33 15.14
C ALA A 167 12.05 -4.78 15.63
N GLN A 168 10.83 -5.18 15.98
CA GLN A 168 10.54 -6.56 16.38
C GLN A 168 10.77 -7.55 15.23
N HIS A 169 10.24 -7.26 14.03
CA HIS A 169 10.36 -8.18 12.89
C HIS A 169 11.77 -8.24 12.31
N MET A 170 12.46 -7.11 12.19
CA MET A 170 13.84 -7.09 11.66
C MET A 170 14.84 -7.87 12.56
N ASN A 171 14.58 -7.97 13.86
CA ASN A 171 15.35 -8.81 14.77
C ASN A 171 15.16 -10.31 14.52
N VAL A 172 13.97 -10.72 14.10
CA VAL A 172 13.63 -12.12 13.85
C VAL A 172 14.13 -12.55 12.48
N THR A 173 13.81 -11.78 11.44
CA THR A 173 14.01 -12.19 10.05
C THR A 173 15.48 -12.19 9.62
N THR A 174 16.35 -11.42 10.29
CA THR A 174 17.79 -11.34 9.93
C THR A 174 18.56 -12.66 9.98
N ASN A 175 18.06 -13.65 10.73
CA ASN A 175 18.63 -15.01 10.74
C ASN A 175 18.24 -15.84 9.51
N GLU A 176 17.14 -15.48 8.86
CA GLU A 176 16.48 -16.26 7.80
C GLU A 176 16.75 -15.69 6.41
N ILE A 177 17.26 -14.45 6.31
CA ILE A 177 17.63 -13.80 5.04
C ILE A 177 18.63 -14.67 4.29
N GLU A 178 18.29 -15.17 3.10
CA GLU A 178 19.21 -15.97 2.29
C GLU A 178 20.19 -15.08 1.52
N ASN A 179 19.71 -13.93 1.07
CA ASN A 179 20.46 -12.98 0.24
C ASN A 179 21.66 -12.32 0.97
N ASP A 180 22.87 -12.57 0.45
CA ASP A 180 24.12 -12.06 1.00
C ASP A 180 24.27 -10.53 0.93
N ASP A 181 23.67 -9.87 -0.07
CA ASP A 181 23.73 -8.40 -0.18
C ASP A 181 22.89 -7.72 0.89
N ILE A 182 21.73 -8.30 1.23
CA ILE A 182 20.89 -7.85 2.34
C ILE A 182 21.61 -8.11 3.67
N LYS A 183 22.16 -9.31 3.88
CA LYS A 183 22.95 -9.65 5.09
C LYS A 183 24.08 -8.66 5.34
N ARG A 184 24.74 -8.18 4.29
CA ARG A 184 25.83 -7.18 4.40
C ARG A 184 25.38 -5.85 4.97
N LEU A 185 24.09 -5.50 4.94
CA LEU A 185 23.56 -4.28 5.53
C LEU A 185 23.44 -4.35 7.05
N PHE A 186 23.56 -5.53 7.67
CA PHE A 186 23.43 -5.73 9.11
C PHE A 186 24.77 -5.96 9.80
N ASN A 187 24.96 -5.34 10.97
CA ASN A 187 26.11 -5.60 11.83
C ASN A 187 25.88 -6.81 12.74
N LYS A 188 24.64 -6.94 13.23
CA LYS A 188 24.07 -8.07 13.98
C LYS A 188 22.57 -8.13 13.67
N ASN A 189 21.89 -9.20 14.10
CA ASN A 189 20.44 -9.32 13.93
C ASN A 189 19.70 -8.08 14.42
N GLY A 190 18.80 -7.57 13.57
CA GLY A 190 18.03 -6.34 13.76
C GLY A 190 18.85 -5.05 13.94
N LEU A 191 20.17 -5.07 13.75
CA LEU A 191 21.04 -3.90 13.85
C LEU A 191 21.68 -3.59 12.50
N LEU A 192 21.15 -2.55 11.85
CA LEU A 192 21.70 -2.03 10.60
C LEU A 192 23.11 -1.46 10.81
N LYS A 193 23.96 -1.63 9.81
CA LYS A 193 25.26 -0.94 9.74
C LYS A 193 24.99 0.55 9.55
N SER A 194 25.64 1.37 10.36
CA SER A 194 25.65 2.81 10.12
C SER A 194 26.50 3.09 8.88
N GLU A 195 25.87 3.40 7.75
CA GLU A 195 26.61 4.01 6.64
C GLU A 195 26.88 5.48 6.98
N ASN A 196 28.17 5.81 7.06
CA ASN A 196 28.63 7.18 7.32
C ASN A 196 28.35 8.06 6.09
N SER A 197 27.13 8.56 5.96
CA SER A 197 26.87 9.67 5.04
C SER A 197 27.52 10.95 5.59
N ARG A 198 28.22 11.69 4.72
CA ARG A 198 28.94 12.94 5.06
C ARG A 198 28.07 13.97 5.81
N MET A 199 26.75 13.87 5.75
CA MET A 199 25.81 14.69 6.53
C MET A 199 25.89 14.47 8.05
N VAL A 200 26.17 13.25 8.52
CA VAL A 200 26.29 12.93 9.96
C VAL A 200 27.58 13.47 10.58
N GLN A 201 28.61 13.73 9.77
CA GLN A 201 29.85 14.36 10.25
C GLN A 201 29.71 15.86 10.52
N LYS A 202 28.80 16.55 9.82
CA LYS A 202 28.53 17.97 10.06
C LYS A 202 27.81 18.22 11.39
N SER A 203 26.90 17.34 11.82
CA SER A 203 26.23 17.50 13.12
C SER A 203 27.16 17.23 14.31
N ARG A 204 28.17 16.37 14.16
CA ARG A 204 29.18 16.11 15.21
C ARG A 204 30.30 17.15 15.29
N SER A 205 30.53 17.93 14.23
CA SER A 205 31.55 18.99 14.22
C SER A 205 31.04 20.33 14.77
N PHE A 206 29.73 20.48 14.97
CA PHE A 206 29.13 21.65 15.64
C PHE A 206 28.95 21.48 17.16
N GLN A 207 29.38 20.35 17.75
CA GLN A 207 29.39 20.11 19.19
C GLN A 207 30.81 19.99 19.78
N ARG A 208 31.79 20.65 19.18
CA ARG A 208 33.13 20.83 19.77
C ARG A 208 33.45 22.29 19.95
#